data_AF-A0A259LV86-F1
#
_entry.id   AF-A0A259LV86-F1
#
_cell.length_a   1.000
_cell.length_b   1.000
_cell.length_c   1.000
_cell.angle_alpha   90.00
_cell.angle_beta   90.00
_cell.angle_gamma   90.00
#
_symmetry.space_group_name_H-M   'P 1'
#
loop_
_entity.id
_entity.type
_entity.pdbx_description
1 polymer ?
#
loop_
_entity_poly.entity_id
_entity_poly.type
_entity_poly.pdbx_seq_one_letter_code
_entity_poly.pdbx_strand_id
1 'polypeptide(L)'
;MKQPLELITSPSNPLIKTLKGLERKKERTETGLFLAEGARIVSEGLARGWEPETVIIAADMAERPQIRDLAGDAVKAGARVVMAPDRLMVKVTQKDNAQSVVAAFRQRHLKLEALPKPPGAPLYIALYEVRDPGNLGTILRTA
;
A
#
# COMPACT_ATOMS: atom_id res chain seq x y z
N MET A 1 -26.83 2.88 3.84
CA MET A 1 -26.30 3.26 5.17
C MET A 1 -24.85 2.82 5.23
N LYS A 2 -23.88 3.74 5.34
CA LYS A 2 -22.45 3.42 5.45
C LYS A 2 -22.16 3.14 6.93
N GLN A 3 -21.76 1.91 7.27
CA GLN A 3 -21.25 1.64 8.62
C GLN A 3 -20.06 2.57 8.91
N PRO A 4 -19.95 3.13 10.13
CA PRO A 4 -18.79 3.91 10.51
C PRO A 4 -17.55 3.02 10.46
N LEU A 5 -16.44 3.57 9.97
CA LEU A 5 -15.17 2.86 9.93
C LEU A 5 -14.72 2.52 11.36
N GLU A 6 -14.15 1.34 11.55
CA GLU A 6 -13.59 0.92 12.83
C GLU A 6 -12.42 1.84 13.22
N LEU A 7 -12.43 2.39 14.43
CA LEU A 7 -11.34 3.20 14.97
C LEU A 7 -10.42 2.36 15.86
N ILE A 8 -9.16 2.19 15.43
CA ILE A 8 -8.12 1.49 16.19
C ILE A 8 -7.25 2.53 16.91
N THR A 9 -7.21 2.46 18.25
CA THR A 9 -6.47 3.42 19.08
C THR A 9 -5.28 2.81 19.83
N SER A 10 -5.19 1.47 19.87
CA SER A 10 -4.16 0.73 20.59
C SER A 10 -2.99 0.30 19.68
N PRO A 11 -1.73 0.57 20.05
CA PRO A 11 -0.56 0.06 19.34
C PRO A 11 -0.37 -1.46 19.50
N SER A 12 -1.02 -2.09 20.48
CA SER A 12 -0.95 -3.55 20.68
C SER A 12 -1.91 -4.31 19.76
N ASN A 13 -2.80 -3.61 19.05
CA ASN A 13 -3.75 -4.20 18.12
C ASN A 13 -3.01 -5.08 17.08
N PRO A 14 -3.45 -6.32 16.83
CA PRO A 14 -2.78 -7.24 15.90
C PRO A 14 -2.57 -6.63 14.52
N LEU A 15 -3.53 -5.88 13.98
CA LEU A 15 -3.42 -5.24 12.68
C LEU A 15 -2.26 -4.24 12.64
N ILE A 16 -2.12 -3.41 13.66
CA ILE A 16 -1.02 -2.43 13.76
C ILE A 16 0.34 -3.13 13.80
N LYS A 17 0.43 -4.25 14.54
CA LYS A 17 1.65 -5.08 14.57
C LYS A 17 1.97 -5.68 13.20
N THR A 18 0.97 -6.22 12.51
CA THR A 18 1.13 -6.77 11.16
C THR A 18 1.60 -5.72 10.19
N LEU A 19 0.91 -4.57 10.11
CA LEU A 19 1.26 -3.48 9.19
C LEU A 19 2.68 -2.97 9.46
N LYS A 20 3.04 -2.71 10.72
CA LYS A 20 4.41 -2.32 11.08
C LYS A 20 5.44 -3.38 10.66
N GLY A 21 5.11 -4.66 10.79
CA GLY A 21 5.97 -5.78 10.42
C GLY A 21 6.37 -5.79 8.94
N LEU A 22 5.54 -5.25 8.05
CA LEU A 22 5.75 -5.24 6.59
C LEU A 22 6.93 -4.39 6.12
N GLU A 23 7.58 -3.61 7.00
CA GLU A 23 8.89 -3.03 6.70
C GLU A 23 9.97 -4.11 6.52
N ARG A 24 9.82 -5.25 7.21
CA ARG A 24 10.79 -6.35 7.16
C ARG A 24 10.48 -7.27 5.99
N LYS A 25 11.51 -7.64 5.23
CA LYS A 25 11.39 -8.56 4.09
C LYS A 25 10.74 -9.89 4.48
N LYS A 26 11.10 -10.44 5.64
CA LYS A 26 10.56 -11.71 6.14
C LYS A 26 9.02 -11.66 6.21
N GLU A 27 8.45 -10.62 6.82
CA GLU A 27 6.99 -10.55 6.98
C GLU A 27 6.30 -10.31 5.66
N ARG A 28 6.91 -9.52 4.77
CA ARG A 28 6.42 -9.35 3.40
C ARG A 28 6.38 -10.67 2.63
N THR A 29 7.38 -11.53 2.79
CA THR A 29 7.41 -12.84 2.16
C THR A 29 6.35 -13.78 2.75
N GLU A 30 6.21 -13.82 4.08
CA GLU A 30 5.28 -14.72 4.77
C GLU A 30 3.81 -14.33 4.55
N THR A 31 3.51 -13.03 4.59
CA THR A 31 2.13 -12.52 4.39
C THR A 31 1.77 -12.35 2.92
N GLY A 32 2.78 -12.20 2.04
CA GLY A 32 2.57 -11.80 0.65
C GLY A 32 2.09 -10.36 0.51
N LEU A 33 2.27 -9.51 1.52
CA LEU A 33 1.79 -8.11 1.52
C LEU A 33 2.95 -7.10 1.37
N PHE A 34 2.63 -5.89 0.96
CA PHE A 34 3.52 -4.73 1.04
C PHE A 34 2.72 -3.46 1.36
N LEU A 35 3.38 -2.46 1.96
CA LEU A 35 2.76 -1.17 2.25
C LEU A 35 2.92 -0.20 1.07
N ALA A 36 1.83 0.52 0.78
CA ALA A 36 1.81 1.69 -0.07
C ALA A 36 1.28 2.88 0.74
N GLU A 37 2.04 3.97 0.78
CA GLU A 37 1.74 5.14 1.61
C GLU A 37 1.30 6.33 0.73
N GLY A 38 0.31 7.09 1.19
CA GLY A 38 -0.19 8.29 0.53
C GLY A 38 -1.44 8.04 -0.33
N ALA A 39 -2.43 8.92 -0.21
CA ALA A 39 -3.73 8.79 -0.86
C ALA A 39 -3.63 8.62 -2.39
N ARG A 40 -2.71 9.36 -3.04
CA ARG A 40 -2.47 9.27 -4.48
C ARG A 40 -1.98 7.88 -4.90
N ILE A 41 -0.97 7.36 -4.21
CA ILE A 41 -0.38 6.04 -4.51
C ILE A 41 -1.40 4.93 -4.26
N VAL A 42 -2.15 5.01 -3.16
CA VAL A 42 -3.21 4.04 -2.86
C VAL A 42 -4.31 4.08 -3.93
N SER A 43 -4.74 5.27 -4.34
CA SER A 43 -5.74 5.44 -5.40
C SER A 43 -5.27 4.85 -6.73
N GLU A 44 -4.01 5.09 -7.12
CA GLU A 44 -3.44 4.51 -8.34
C GLU A 44 -3.33 2.99 -8.27
N GLY A 45 -2.95 2.44 -7.10
CA GLY A 45 -2.93 1.00 -6.86
C GLY A 45 -4.29 0.37 -7.09
N LEU A 46 -5.34 0.93 -6.47
CA LEU A 46 -6.73 0.49 -6.65
C LEU A 46 -7.17 0.59 -8.11
N ALA A 47 -6.91 1.71 -8.78
CA ALA A 47 -7.28 1.92 -10.19
C ALA A 47 -6.57 0.96 -11.15
N ARG A 48 -5.34 0.53 -10.83
CA ARG A 48 -4.59 -0.50 -11.57
C ARG A 48 -4.95 -1.92 -11.14
N GLY A 49 -6.00 -2.06 -10.34
CA GLY A 49 -6.56 -3.32 -9.90
C GLY A 49 -5.69 -4.07 -8.90
N TRP A 50 -4.73 -3.44 -8.21
CA TRP A 50 -4.03 -4.08 -7.10
C TRP A 50 -5.02 -4.44 -5.99
N GLU A 51 -4.84 -5.60 -5.36
CA GLU A 51 -5.75 -6.12 -4.34
C GLU A 51 -5.37 -5.58 -2.96
N PRO A 52 -6.16 -4.65 -2.38
CA PRO A 52 -5.94 -4.17 -1.03
C PRO A 52 -6.43 -5.21 -0.02
N GLU A 53 -5.61 -5.53 0.98
CA GLU A 53 -6.06 -6.29 2.14
C GLU A 53 -6.61 -5.36 3.22
N THR A 54 -5.89 -4.26 3.48
CA THR A 54 -6.29 -3.27 4.49
C THR A 54 -5.93 -1.87 4.03
N VAL A 55 -6.80 -0.90 4.31
CA VAL A 55 -6.49 0.54 4.23
C VAL A 55 -6.68 1.15 5.62
N ILE A 56 -5.63 1.80 6.14
CA ILE A 56 -5.66 2.55 7.39
C ILE A 56 -5.60 4.05 7.08
N ILE A 57 -6.51 4.80 7.70
CA ILE A 57 -6.71 6.24 7.45
C ILE A 57 -6.51 7.01 8.76
N ALA A 58 -5.81 8.13 8.69
CA ALA A 58 -5.71 9.08 9.80
C ALA A 58 -7.11 9.61 10.16
N ALA A 59 -7.52 9.44 11.42
CA ALA A 59 -8.90 9.68 11.86
C ALA A 59 -9.36 11.14 11.65
N ASP A 60 -8.46 12.11 11.80
CA ASP A 60 -8.69 13.54 11.58
C ASP A 60 -8.86 13.92 10.10
N MET A 61 -8.40 13.06 9.18
CA MET A 61 -8.47 13.25 7.74
C MET A 61 -9.63 12.48 7.09
N ALA A 62 -10.25 11.55 7.83
CA ALA A 62 -11.23 10.60 7.31
C ALA A 62 -12.49 11.27 6.73
N GLU A 63 -12.88 12.44 7.23
CA GLU A 63 -14.07 13.16 6.76
C GLU A 63 -13.83 14.00 5.49
N ARG A 64 -12.58 14.17 5.05
CA ARG A 64 -12.28 14.91 3.83
C ARG A 64 -12.89 14.18 2.61
N PRO A 65 -13.59 14.87 1.70
CA PRO A 65 -14.30 14.22 0.58
C PRO A 65 -13.46 13.22 -0.20
N GLN A 66 -12.26 13.62 -0.63
CA GLN A 66 -11.33 12.77 -1.37
C GLN A 66 -10.90 11.49 -0.61
N ILE A 67 -10.84 11.53 0.72
CA ILE A 67 -10.46 10.39 1.56
C ILE A 67 -11.66 9.47 1.75
N ARG A 68 -12.88 10.04 1.89
CA ARG A 68 -14.12 9.27 1.95
C ARG A 68 -14.40 8.51 0.66
N ASP A 69 -14.09 9.12 -0.48
CA ASP A 69 -14.23 8.50 -1.79
C ASP A 69 -13.23 7.35 -1.95
N LEU A 70 -11.95 7.60 -1.64
CA LEU A 70 -10.91 6.58 -1.62
C LEU A 70 -11.28 5.40 -0.68
N ALA A 71 -11.77 5.69 0.52
CA ALA A 71 -12.23 4.66 1.45
C ALA A 71 -13.38 3.84 0.85
N GLY A 72 -14.31 4.50 0.16
CA GLY A 72 -15.39 3.84 -0.56
C GLY A 72 -14.87 2.91 -1.66
N ASP A 73 -13.90 3.34 -2.45
CA ASP A 73 -13.31 2.54 -3.52
C ASP A 73 -12.47 1.38 -2.96
N ALA A 74 -11.77 1.58 -1.85
CA ALA A 74 -11.08 0.51 -1.14
C ALA A 74 -12.05 -0.57 -0.62
N VAL A 75 -13.20 -0.17 -0.05
CA VAL A 75 -14.24 -1.13 0.38
C VAL A 75 -14.81 -1.89 -0.83
N LYS A 76 -15.09 -1.23 -1.94
CA LYS A 76 -15.55 -1.90 -3.18
C LYS A 76 -14.52 -2.88 -3.72
N ALA A 77 -13.23 -2.59 -3.55
CA ALA A 77 -12.13 -3.48 -3.90
C ALA A 77 -11.88 -4.60 -2.87
N GLY A 78 -12.70 -4.71 -1.82
CA GLY A 78 -12.65 -5.78 -0.82
C GLY A 78 -11.71 -5.51 0.37
N ALA A 79 -11.17 -4.30 0.50
CA ALA A 79 -10.30 -3.96 1.62
C ALA A 79 -11.06 -3.87 2.95
N ARG A 80 -10.40 -4.29 4.04
CA ARG A 80 -10.77 -3.82 5.38
C ARG A 80 -10.31 -2.37 5.55
N VAL A 81 -11.25 -1.45 5.75
CA VAL A 81 -10.91 -0.03 5.97
C VAL A 81 -11.08 0.33 7.44
N VAL A 82 -10.03 0.89 8.04
CA VAL A 82 -10.00 1.28 9.45
C VAL A 82 -9.42 2.69 9.61
N MET A 83 -9.76 3.34 10.72
CA MET A 83 -9.18 4.62 11.12
C MET A 83 -8.20 4.43 12.27
N ALA A 84 -7.21 5.30 12.37
CA ALA A 84 -6.31 5.36 13.51
C ALA A 84 -5.84 6.79 13.79
N PRO A 85 -5.50 7.14 15.03
CA PRO A 85 -4.90 8.43 15.34
C PRO A 85 -3.49 8.52 14.74
N ASP A 86 -3.01 9.74 14.43
CA ASP A 86 -1.71 10.00 13.80
C ASP A 86 -0.53 9.31 14.47
N ARG A 87 -0.54 9.25 15.81
CA ARG A 87 0.49 8.55 16.60
C ARG A 87 0.65 7.06 16.22
N LEU A 88 -0.40 6.42 15.73
CA LEU A 88 -0.34 5.04 15.22
C LEU A 88 0.05 5.01 13.75
N MET A 89 -0.34 6.00 12.95
CA MET A 89 0.11 6.14 11.57
C MET A 89 1.65 6.23 11.50
N VAL A 90 2.26 7.08 12.34
CA VAL A 90 3.73 7.19 12.48
C VAL A 90 4.37 5.86 12.85
N LYS A 91 3.74 5.06 13.72
CA LYS A 91 4.26 3.74 14.10
C LYS A 91 4.21 2.72 12.97
N VAL A 92 3.21 2.81 12.09
CA VAL A 92 3.04 1.93 10.94
C VAL A 92 4.03 2.30 9.83
N THR A 93 4.17 3.58 9.51
CA THR A 93 5.05 4.06 8.43
C THR A 93 6.51 4.17 8.83
N GLN A 94 6.80 4.26 10.13
CA GLN A 94 8.13 4.53 10.70
C GLN A 94 8.75 5.84 10.17
N LYS A 95 7.89 6.81 9.89
CA LYS A 95 8.26 8.15 9.40
C LYS A 95 7.58 9.21 10.25
N ASP A 96 8.34 10.25 10.59
CA ASP A 96 7.82 11.41 11.33
C ASP A 96 6.73 12.16 10.55
N ASN A 97 6.81 12.15 9.22
CA ASN A 97 5.80 12.71 8.30
C ASN A 97 4.85 11.62 7.78
N ALA A 98 4.20 10.90 8.70
CA ALA A 98 3.25 9.85 8.35
C ALA A 98 2.17 10.34 7.39
N GLN A 99 1.96 9.57 6.33
CA GLN A 99 0.90 9.87 5.37
C GLN A 99 -0.46 9.56 5.97
N SER A 100 -1.48 10.35 5.61
CA SER A 100 -2.84 10.21 6.13
C SER A 100 -3.56 8.94 5.67
N VAL A 101 -3.01 8.23 4.68
CA VAL A 101 -3.55 6.98 4.15
C VAL A 101 -2.39 6.02 3.93
N VAL A 102 -2.54 4.79 4.39
CA VAL A 102 -1.63 3.69 4.10
C VAL A 102 -2.46 2.46 3.74
N ALA A 103 -2.02 1.71 2.74
CA ALA A 103 -2.65 0.46 2.35
C ALA A 103 -1.66 -0.69 2.38
N ALA A 104 -2.09 -1.85 2.85
CA ALA A 104 -1.41 -3.11 2.63
C ALA A 104 -2.03 -3.78 1.39
N PHE A 105 -1.23 -3.94 0.34
CA PHE A 105 -1.64 -4.60 -0.91
C PHE A 105 -1.01 -5.99 -1.00
N ARG A 106 -1.69 -6.93 -1.67
CA ARG A 106 -1.08 -8.21 -2.07
C ARG A 106 0.00 -7.99 -3.11
N GLN A 107 1.15 -8.63 -2.91
CA GLN A 107 2.23 -8.65 -3.87
C GLN A 107 1.83 -9.40 -5.13
N ARG A 108 2.38 -8.93 -6.26
CA ARG A 108 2.25 -9.58 -7.56
C ARG A 108 3.64 -9.92 -8.07
N HIS A 109 3.85 -11.19 -8.33
CA HIS A 109 5.09 -11.70 -8.91
C HIS A 109 4.79 -12.17 -10.32
N LEU A 110 5.43 -11.55 -11.30
CA LEU A 110 5.32 -11.96 -12.69
C LEU A 110 6.47 -12.92 -13.01
N LYS A 111 6.13 -14.10 -13.53
CA LYS A 111 7.14 -15.04 -14.02
C LYS A 111 7.64 -14.59 -15.39
N LEU A 112 8.86 -14.99 -15.74
CA LEU A 112 9.49 -14.58 -17.00
C LEU A 112 8.66 -15.03 -18.22
N GLU A 113 8.04 -16.20 -18.14
CA GLU A 113 7.21 -16.75 -19.22
C GLU A 113 5.92 -15.96 -19.43
N ALA A 114 5.49 -15.21 -18.41
CA ALA A 114 4.30 -14.38 -18.40
C ALA A 114 4.58 -12.90 -18.72
N LEU A 115 5.81 -12.55 -19.14
CA LEU A 115 6.12 -11.19 -19.57
C LEU A 115 5.19 -10.76 -20.73
N PRO A 116 4.64 -9.53 -20.70
CA PRO A 116 3.81 -9.03 -21.78
C PRO A 116 4.60 -9.03 -23.10
N LYS A 117 4.00 -9.50 -24.19
CA LYS A 117 4.62 -9.51 -25.53
C LYS A 117 3.87 -8.54 -26.45
N PRO A 118 4.02 -7.21 -26.24
CA PRO A 118 3.32 -6.25 -27.07
C PRO A 118 3.82 -6.31 -28.52
N PRO A 119 2.99 -5.97 -29.51
CA PRO A 119 3.40 -5.93 -30.91
C PRO A 119 4.51 -4.91 -31.15
N GLY A 120 5.37 -5.18 -32.14
CA GLY A 120 6.52 -4.34 -32.49
C GLY A 120 7.82 -4.80 -31.83
N ALA A 121 8.69 -3.84 -31.50
CA ALA A 121 9.99 -4.08 -30.86
C ALA A 121 9.93 -3.66 -29.39
N PRO A 122 9.52 -4.55 -28.46
CA PRO A 122 9.45 -4.23 -27.04
C PRO A 122 10.85 -3.94 -26.46
N LEU A 123 10.94 -2.90 -25.63
CA LEU A 123 12.12 -2.61 -24.83
C LEU A 123 11.96 -3.24 -23.44
N TYR A 124 12.96 -3.99 -23.01
CA TYR A 124 13.07 -4.52 -21.66
C TYR A 124 14.35 -4.04 -21.00
N ILE A 125 14.30 -3.77 -19.69
CA ILE A 125 15.46 -3.42 -18.88
C ILE A 125 15.74 -4.58 -17.92
N ALA A 126 16.89 -5.22 -18.07
CA ALA A 126 17.36 -6.26 -17.17
C ALA A 126 18.34 -5.66 -16.14
N LEU A 127 18.07 -5.91 -14.87
CA LEU A 127 18.86 -5.38 -13.75
C LEU A 127 19.64 -6.52 -13.10
N TYR A 128 20.97 -6.41 -13.08
CA TYR A 128 21.87 -7.39 -12.49
C TYR A 128 22.41 -6.88 -11.15
N GLU A 129 22.17 -7.63 -10.07
CA GLU A 129 22.65 -7.32 -8.71
C GLU A 129 22.39 -5.88 -8.22
N VAL A 130 21.22 -5.29 -8.50
CA VAL A 130 20.87 -3.97 -7.94
C VAL A 130 20.67 -4.07 -6.43
N ARG A 131 21.49 -3.32 -5.67
CA ARG A 131 21.51 -3.37 -4.19
C ARG A 131 20.83 -2.19 -3.52
N ASP A 132 20.74 -1.05 -4.20
CA ASP A 132 20.17 0.18 -3.65
C ASP A 132 18.70 0.34 -4.08
N PRO A 133 17.74 0.35 -3.12
CA PRO A 133 16.33 0.56 -3.43
C PRO A 133 16.01 1.91 -4.07
N GLY A 134 16.79 2.96 -3.79
CA GLY A 134 16.62 4.30 -4.36
C GLY A 134 16.91 4.33 -5.86
N ASN A 135 18.02 3.72 -6.27
CA ASN A 135 18.40 3.53 -7.66
C ASN A 135 17.37 2.68 -8.40
N LEU A 136 16.93 1.57 -7.81
CA LEU A 136 15.87 0.74 -8.40
C LEU A 136 14.59 1.56 -8.64
N GLY A 137 14.16 2.34 -7.65
CA GLY A 137 12.99 3.20 -7.78
C GLY A 137 13.13 4.27 -8.87
N THR A 138 14.33 4.82 -9.05
CA THR A 138 14.63 5.84 -10.07
C THR A 138 14.59 5.25 -11.48
N ILE A 139 15.14 4.05 -11.67
CA ILE A 139 15.08 3.31 -12.93
C ILE A 139 13.62 3.02 -13.29
N LEU A 140 12.84 2.49 -12.35
CA LEU A 140 11.42 2.15 -12.59
C LEU A 140 10.53 3.37 -12.93
N ARG A 141 10.92 4.58 -12.49
CA ARG A 141 10.21 5.82 -12.84
C ARG A 141 10.60 6.38 -14.20
N THR A 142 11.79 6.04 -14.69
CA THR A 142 12.35 6.54 -15.95
C THR A 142 12.05 5.62 -17.13
N ALA A 143 11.96 4.31 -16.87
CA ALA A 143 11.66 3.27 -17.84
C ALA A 143 10.26 3.43 -18.45
#